data_AF-A0A4Y5S142-F1
#
_entry.id   AF-A0A4Y5S142-F1
#
_cell.length_a   1.000
_cell.length_b   1.000
_cell.length_c   1.000
_cell.angle_alpha   90.00
_cell.angle_beta   90.00
_cell.angle_gamma   90.00
#
_symmetry.space_group_name_H-M   'P 1'
#
loop_
_entity.id
_entity.type
_entity.pdbx_description
1 polymer ?
#
loop_
_entity_poly.entity_id
_entity_poly.type
_entity_poly.pdbx_seq_one_letter_code
_entity_poly.pdbx_strand_id
1 'polypeptide(L)'
;MNIAVSSSTAGVSMRSPVRWRVVWENELRLADHIELSDFFRKTYGPTGEFNAKPFGDYRSWAGARPELRVIGYDARGVAAHIGALRR
;
A
#
# COMPACT_ATOMS: atom_id res chain seq x y z
N MET A 1 5.77 -16.64 -16.93
CA MET A 1 4.43 -16.53 -17.52
C MET A 1 4.08 -15.06 -17.53
N ASN A 2 4.04 -14.44 -18.71
CA ASN A 2 3.87 -13.00 -18.86
C ASN A 2 2.44 -12.77 -19.34
N ILE A 3 1.56 -12.30 -18.47
CA ILE A 3 0.18 -11.99 -18.83
C ILE A 3 0.18 -10.61 -19.48
N ALA A 4 0.02 -10.57 -20.80
CA ALA A 4 -0.29 -9.36 -21.53
C ALA A 4 -1.78 -9.02 -21.30
N VAL A 5 -2.05 -7.90 -20.64
CA VAL A 5 -3.41 -7.36 -20.50
C VAL A 5 -3.63 -6.34 -21.62
N SER A 6 -4.55 -6.67 -22.54
CA SER A 6 -5.04 -5.76 -23.58
C SER A 6 -5.80 -4.59 -22.96
N SER A 7 -5.44 -3.37 -23.34
CA SER A 7 -6.18 -2.15 -22.96
C SER A 7 -7.31 -1.89 -23.97
N SER A 8 -8.57 -1.98 -23.56
CA SER A 8 -9.69 -1.44 -24.33
C SER A 8 -9.97 0.00 -23.91
N THR A 9 -10.03 0.89 -24.91
CA THR A 9 -10.24 2.33 -24.76
C THR A 9 -11.73 2.63 -24.78
N ALA A 10 -12.39 2.55 -23.63
CA ALA A 10 -13.74 3.10 -23.46
C ALA A 10 -13.91 3.59 -22.01
N GLY A 11 -13.84 4.90 -21.82
CA GLY A 11 -14.14 5.56 -20.55
C GLY A 11 -13.10 5.36 -19.44
N VAL A 12 -11.82 5.59 -19.71
CA VAL A 12 -10.79 5.56 -18.66
C VAL A 12 -11.03 6.73 -17.71
N SER A 13 -11.67 6.44 -16.58
CA SER A 13 -11.66 7.28 -15.39
C SER A 13 -10.25 7.88 -15.23
N MET A 14 -10.13 9.19 -15.02
CA MET A 14 -8.87 9.96 -14.87
C MET A 14 -8.06 9.56 -13.61
N ARG A 15 -8.03 8.28 -13.26
CA ARG A 15 -7.22 7.75 -12.18
C ARG A 15 -5.80 7.65 -12.67
N SER A 16 -4.89 8.26 -11.92
CA SER A 16 -3.45 8.14 -12.12
C SER A 16 -3.08 6.67 -12.35
N PRO A 17 -2.23 6.35 -13.34
CA PRO A 17 -1.79 4.98 -13.54
C PRO A 17 -1.08 4.47 -12.27
N VAL A 18 -1.46 3.28 -11.82
CA VAL A 18 -0.90 2.64 -10.62
C VAL A 18 0.12 1.59 -11.03
N ARG A 19 1.36 1.74 -10.55
CA ARG A 19 2.43 0.74 -10.66
C ARG A 19 2.44 -0.14 -9.42
N TRP A 20 2.33 -1.45 -9.62
CA TRP A 20 2.31 -2.42 -8.53
C TRP A 20 3.70 -2.98 -8.23
N ARG A 21 4.00 -3.15 -6.94
CA ARG A 21 5.18 -3.86 -6.42
C ARG A 21 4.71 -4.96 -5.47
N VAL A 22 5.17 -6.19 -5.70
CA VAL A 22 5.01 -7.31 -4.77
C VAL A 22 6.34 -7.50 -4.05
N VAL A 23 6.33 -7.60 -2.73
CA VAL A 23 7.55 -7.61 -1.90
C VAL A 23 7.31 -8.35 -0.60
N TRP A 24 8.32 -9.10 -0.13
CA TRP A 24 8.26 -9.71 1.21
C TRP A 24 8.51 -8.66 2.29
N GLU A 25 7.87 -8.84 3.43
CA GLU A 25 7.97 -7.92 4.56
C GLU A 25 9.41 -7.72 5.06
N ASN A 26 10.25 -8.75 4.97
CA ASN A 26 11.67 -8.68 5.35
C ASN A 26 12.57 -8.00 4.30
N GLU A 27 12.05 -7.70 3.12
CA GLU A 27 12.76 -6.97 2.05
C GLU A 27 12.44 -5.47 2.07
N LEU A 28 11.48 -5.04 2.90
CA LEU A 28 11.17 -3.63 3.09
C LEU A 28 12.25 -2.94 3.91
N ARG A 29 12.61 -1.74 3.48
CA ARG A 29 13.53 -0.85 4.19
C ARG A 29 12.75 0.08 5.10
N LEU A 30 13.45 0.73 6.02
CA LEU A 30 12.85 1.75 6.89
C LEU A 30 12.09 2.81 6.09
N ALA A 31 12.61 3.25 4.94
CA ALA A 31 11.94 4.22 4.08
C ALA A 31 10.58 3.71 3.55
N ASP A 32 10.47 2.43 3.19
CA ASP A 32 9.19 1.84 2.76
C ASP A 32 8.19 1.82 3.94
N HIS A 33 8.67 1.51 5.15
CA HIS A 33 7.84 1.53 6.36
C HIS A 33 7.34 2.94 6.70
N ILE A 34 8.20 3.95 6.58
CA ILE A 34 7.83 5.36 6.79
C ILE A 34 6.70 5.77 5.83
N GLU A 35 6.87 5.49 4.53
CA GLU A 35 5.87 5.87 3.52
C GLU A 35 4.54 5.13 3.74
N LEU A 36 4.58 3.84 4.05
CA LEU A 36 3.39 3.07 4.38
C LEU A 36 2.70 3.56 5.66
N SER A 37 3.48 3.90 6.69
CA SER A 37 2.97 4.48 7.94
C SER A 37 2.21 5.77 7.68
N ASP A 38 2.77 6.66 6.88
CA ASP A 38 2.14 7.92 6.50
C ASP A 38 0.88 7.69 5.65
N PHE A 39 0.93 6.75 4.71
CA PHE A 39 -0.23 6.33 3.94
C PHE A 39 -1.36 5.86 4.88
N PHE A 40 -1.10 4.94 5.80
CA PHE A 40 -2.12 4.44 6.72
C PHE A 40 -2.67 5.50 7.67
N ARG A 41 -1.82 6.40 8.19
CA ARG A 41 -2.30 7.54 8.99
C ARG A 41 -3.26 8.42 8.21
N LYS A 42 -2.96 8.70 6.94
CA LYS A 42 -3.83 9.51 6.06
C LYS A 42 -5.12 8.78 5.68
N THR A 43 -5.07 7.46 5.51
CA THR A 43 -6.25 6.64 5.17
C THR A 43 -7.18 6.45 6.36
N TYR A 44 -6.64 6.13 7.54
CA TYR A 44 -7.44 5.78 8.73
C TYR A 44 -7.69 6.95 9.67
N GLY A 45 -6.86 8.00 9.67
CA GLY A 45 -7.06 9.18 10.52
C GLY A 45 -8.43 9.86 10.35
N PRO A 46 -8.94 10.04 9.12
CA PRO A 46 -10.28 10.61 8.90
C PRO A 46 -11.43 9.77 9.47
N THR A 47 -11.24 8.47 9.71
CA THR A 47 -12.26 7.62 10.33
C THR A 47 -12.18 7.60 11.86
N GLY A 48 -11.20 8.31 12.44
CA GLY A 48 -11.01 8.49 13.87
C GLY A 48 -9.52 8.52 14.23
N GLU A 49 -9.10 9.47 15.07
CA GLU A 49 -7.69 9.60 15.48
C GLU A 49 -7.12 8.32 16.09
N PHE A 50 -7.94 7.57 16.82
CA PHE A 50 -7.57 6.27 17.38
C PHE A 50 -7.13 5.26 16.31
N ASN A 51 -7.71 5.30 15.12
CA ASN A 51 -7.37 4.38 14.03
C ASN A 51 -6.02 4.70 13.40
N ALA A 52 -5.53 5.94 13.53
CA ALA A 52 -4.21 6.34 13.06
C ALA A 52 -3.08 6.08 14.07
N LYS A 53 -3.40 5.99 15.38
CA LYS A 53 -2.41 5.79 16.46
C LYS A 53 -1.47 4.59 16.25
N PRO A 54 -1.92 3.42 15.76
CA PRO A 54 -1.03 2.28 15.57
C PRO A 54 0.10 2.53 14.57
N PHE A 55 -0.06 3.52 13.69
CA PHE A 55 0.90 3.88 12.65
C PHE A 55 1.79 5.07 13.07
N GLY A 56 1.96 5.31 14.37
CA GLY A 56 3.01 6.16 14.91
C GLY A 56 4.39 5.51 14.77
N ASP A 57 5.44 6.32 14.93
CA ASP A 57 6.84 5.85 14.96
C ASP A 57 7.22 4.94 13.78
N TYR A 58 6.68 5.26 12.59
CA TYR A 58 6.94 4.55 11.33
C TYR A 58 6.46 3.10 11.29
N ARG A 59 5.54 2.71 12.18
CA ARG A 59 4.96 1.37 12.18
C ARG A 59 3.95 1.24 11.04
N SER A 60 4.17 0.30 10.12
CA SER A 60 3.30 0.09 8.96
C SER A 60 2.29 -1.07 9.11
N TRP A 61 1.87 -1.36 10.35
CA TRP A 61 0.82 -2.34 10.68
C TRP A 61 0.21 -2.06 12.06
N ALA A 62 -1.08 -2.37 12.24
CA ALA A 62 -1.82 -2.12 13.48
C ALA A 62 -2.15 -3.39 14.30
N GLY A 63 -2.02 -4.58 13.68
CA GLY A 63 -2.34 -5.88 14.28
C GLY A 63 -1.38 -6.94 13.77
N ALA A 64 -1.85 -7.81 12.88
CA ALA A 64 -0.98 -8.78 12.23
C ALA A 64 0.02 -8.08 11.28
N ARG A 65 1.29 -8.44 11.40
CA ARG A 65 2.35 -8.03 10.47
C ARG A 65 2.22 -8.86 9.19
N PRO A 66 1.93 -8.26 8.01
CA PRO A 66 1.90 -8.99 6.76
C PRO A 66 3.23 -9.70 6.49
N GLU A 67 3.20 -10.83 5.80
CA GLU A 67 4.42 -11.50 5.32
C GLU A 67 4.71 -11.10 3.87
N LEU A 68 3.68 -10.97 3.05
CA LEU A 68 3.76 -10.47 1.69
C LEU A 68 2.96 -9.18 1.57
N ARG A 69 3.51 -8.19 0.87
CA ARG A 69 2.82 -6.94 0.53
C ARG A 69 2.69 -6.75 -0.96
N VAL A 70 1.54 -6.23 -1.36
CA VAL A 70 1.29 -5.69 -2.69
C VAL A 70 1.02 -4.20 -2.53
N ILE A 71 1.91 -3.37 -3.06
CA ILE A 71 1.88 -1.91 -2.90
C ILE A 71 1.67 -1.29 -4.28
N GLY A 72 0.62 -0.49 -4.41
CA GLY A 72 0.33 0.29 -5.61
C GLY A 72 0.85 1.71 -5.44
N TYR A 73 1.65 2.18 -6.39
CA TYR A 73 2.20 3.54 -6.41
C TYR A 73 1.61 4.33 -7.58
N ASP A 74 1.25 5.58 -7.33
CA ASP A 74 0.95 6.57 -8.37
C ASP A 74 1.91 7.77 -8.28
N ALA A 75 1.60 8.87 -8.99
CA ALA A 75 2.43 10.08 -8.98
C ALA A 75 2.56 10.75 -7.60
N ARG A 76 1.75 10.37 -6.60
CA ARG A 76 1.71 10.93 -5.25
C ARG A 76 2.30 9.99 -4.19
N GLY A 77 2.83 8.84 -4.58
CA GLY A 77 3.38 7.81 -3.67
C GLY A 77 2.46 6.59 -3.57
N VAL A 78 2.40 5.96 -2.38
CA VAL A 78 1.49 4.83 -2.14
C VAL A 78 0.03 5.25 -2.33
N ALA A 79 -0.63 4.60 -3.28
CA ALA A 79 -2.05 4.77 -3.61
C ALA A 79 -2.91 3.58 -3.13
N ALA A 80 -2.31 2.40 -2.96
CA ALA A 80 -3.00 1.20 -2.50
C ALA A 80 -2.07 0.24 -1.77
N HIS A 81 -2.63 -0.54 -0.84
CA HIS A 81 -1.89 -1.56 -0.10
C HIS A 81 -2.75 -2.79 0.16
N ILE A 82 -2.17 -3.98 -0.05
CA ILE A 82 -2.72 -5.28 0.33
C ILE A 82 -1.64 -6.03 1.13
N GLY A 83 -2.01 -6.61 2.26
CA GLY A 83 -1.14 -7.47 3.06
C GLY A 83 -1.68 -8.89 3.11
N ALA A 84 -0.81 -9.88 2.99
CA ALA A 84 -1.14 -11.30 3.10
C ALA A 84 -0.28 -12.00 4.16
N LEU A 85 -0.88 -13.01 4.80
CA LEU A 85 -0.24 -13.95 5.72
C LEU A 85 -0.27 -15.33 5.08
N ARG A 86 0.80 -16.12 5.18
CA ARG A 86 0.75 -17.53 4.74
C ARG A 86 0.20 -18.41 5.88
N ARG A 87 -0.48 -19.50 5.54
CA ARG A 87 -0.99 -20.50 6.48
C ARG A 87 -0.59 -21.89 6.03
#